data_AF-A0A3M9LPG9-F1
#
_entry.id   AF-A0A3M9LPG9-F1
#
_cell.length_a   1.000
_cell.length_b   1.000
_cell.length_c   1.000
_cell.angle_alpha   90.00
_cell.angle_beta   90.00
_cell.angle_gamma   90.00
#
_symmetry.space_group_name_H-M   'P 1'
#
loop_
_entity.id
_entity.type
_entity.pdbx_description
1 polymer ?
#
loop_
_entity_poly.entity_id
_entity_poly.type
_entity_poly.pdbx_seq_one_letter_code
_entity_poly.pdbx_strand_id
1 'polypeptide(L)'
;MGEDIRDPLELARLEKRKDCCVMGNIVFYNDRFKRLKSPDLELEMLIQAKPFPEVENISCVSEAMVALPSRLSDSYIKSRMGIEPNNSMGTFLLGLDLKPDFLYKYGILRTSQSL
;
A
#
# COMPACT_ATOMS: atom_id res chain seq x y z
N MET A 1 -3.36 -15.35 1.42
CA MET A 1 -4.13 -15.70 2.65
C MET A 1 -5.36 -16.52 2.34
N GLY A 2 -6.03 -16.27 1.22
CA GLY A 2 -6.89 -17.27 0.58
C GLY A 2 -6.04 -18.24 -0.25
N GLU A 3 -6.38 -19.52 -0.21
CA GLU A 3 -5.87 -20.53 -1.15
C GLU A 3 -6.94 -20.82 -2.20
N ASP A 4 -6.55 -20.87 -3.48
CA ASP A 4 -7.42 -21.32 -4.57
C ASP A 4 -7.44 -22.86 -4.57
N ILE A 5 -8.56 -23.44 -4.18
CA ILE A 5 -8.80 -24.89 -4.16
C ILE A 5 -9.72 -25.24 -5.31
N ARG A 6 -9.24 -26.11 -6.20
CA ARG A 6 -9.97 -26.54 -7.40
C ARG A 6 -10.71 -27.86 -7.23
N ASP A 7 -10.35 -28.64 -6.22
CA ASP A 7 -11.00 -29.93 -5.93
C ASP A 7 -12.34 -29.71 -5.19
N PRO A 8 -13.48 -30.07 -5.80
CA PRO A 8 -14.79 -29.91 -5.19
C PRO A 8 -14.98 -30.74 -3.91
N LEU A 9 -14.31 -31.90 -3.80
CA LEU A 9 -14.41 -32.75 -2.61
C LEU A 9 -13.70 -32.11 -1.42
N GLU A 10 -12.52 -31.52 -1.65
CA GLU A 10 -11.81 -30.75 -0.64
C GLU A 10 -12.59 -29.50 -0.23
N LEU A 11 -13.19 -28.77 -1.18
CA LEU A 11 -14.05 -27.62 -0.86
C LEU A 11 -15.22 -28.03 0.06
N ALA A 12 -15.95 -29.09 -0.29
CA ALA A 12 -17.06 -29.59 0.52
C ALA A 12 -16.63 -30.06 1.91
N ARG A 13 -15.39 -30.56 2.06
CA ARG A 13 -14.80 -30.90 3.35
C ARG A 13 -14.46 -29.66 4.16
N LEU A 14 -13.92 -28.63 3.52
CA LEU A 14 -13.50 -27.37 4.15
C LEU A 14 -14.70 -26.50 4.57
N GLU A 15 -15.79 -26.49 3.81
CA GLU A 15 -17.04 -25.79 4.16
C GLU A 15 -17.64 -26.26 5.48
N LYS A 16 -17.41 -27.53 5.86
CA LYS A 16 -17.91 -28.11 7.11
C LYS A 16 -17.07 -27.76 8.33
N ARG A 17 -15.86 -27.21 8.14
CA ARG A 17 -14.96 -26.88 9.24
C ARG A 17 -15.26 -25.49 9.78
N LYS A 18 -15.11 -25.30 11.09
CA LYS A 18 -15.29 -24.00 11.78
C LYS A 18 -14.04 -23.12 11.76
N ASP A 19 -12.89 -23.67 11.37
CA ASP A 19 -11.59 -23.00 11.38
C ASP A 19 -11.18 -22.43 10.01
N CYS A 20 -12.05 -22.52 9.01
CA CYS A 20 -11.89 -21.82 7.74
C CYS A 20 -13.20 -21.22 7.22
N CYS A 21 -13.09 -20.25 6.33
CA CYS A 21 -14.17 -19.64 5.59
C CYS A 21 -13.96 -19.91 4.09
N VAL A 22 -14.97 -20.46 3.43
CA VAL A 22 -14.94 -20.76 1.99
C VAL A 22 -15.75 -19.70 1.25
N MET A 23 -15.15 -19.07 0.23
CA MET A 23 -15.79 -18.07 -0.62
C MET A 23 -15.53 -18.43 -2.10
N GLY A 24 -16.47 -19.15 -2.70
CA GLY A 24 -16.26 -19.76 -4.02
C GLY A 24 -15.16 -20.84 -3.95
N ASN A 25 -14.14 -20.72 -4.80
CA ASN A 25 -12.94 -21.58 -4.78
C ASN A 25 -11.84 -21.07 -3.84
N ILE A 26 -12.05 -19.95 -3.15
CA ILE A 26 -11.04 -19.36 -2.27
C ILE A 26 -11.32 -19.76 -0.82
N VAL A 27 -10.33 -20.39 -0.18
CA VAL A 27 -10.41 -20.82 1.22
C VAL A 27 -9.51 -19.98 2.12
N PHE A 28 -10.10 -19.41 3.16
CA PHE A 28 -9.46 -18.57 4.17
C PHE A 28 -9.34 -19.32 5.49
N TYR A 29 -8.12 -19.58 5.97
CA TYR A 29 -7.89 -20.30 7.23
C TYR A 29 -7.76 -19.32 8.41
N ASN A 30 -8.61 -19.46 9.42
CA ASN A 30 -8.72 -18.54 10.56
C ASN A 30 -7.41 -18.43 11.36
N ASP A 31 -6.66 -19.52 11.47
CA ASP A 31 -5.41 -19.57 12.22
C ASP A 31 -4.32 -18.72 11.56
N ARG A 32 -4.34 -18.65 10.21
CA ARG A 32 -3.45 -17.78 9.45
C ARG A 32 -3.79 -16.31 9.69
N PHE A 33 -5.07 -15.98 9.89
CA PHE A 33 -5.49 -14.63 10.27
C PHE A 33 -5.07 -14.24 11.68
N LYS A 34 -5.13 -15.18 12.64
CA LYS A 34 -4.69 -14.91 14.03
C LYS A 34 -3.22 -14.52 14.09
N ARG A 35 -2.36 -15.14 13.26
CA ARG A 35 -0.94 -14.79 13.17
C ARG A 35 -0.68 -13.37 12.67
N LEU A 36 -1.61 -12.80 11.91
CA LEU A 36 -1.48 -11.43 11.40
C LEU A 36 -1.94 -10.36 12.39
N LYS A 37 -2.63 -10.78 13.45
CA LYS A 37 -2.97 -9.90 14.57
C LYS A 37 -1.84 -9.83 15.60
N SER A 38 -0.68 -10.46 15.31
CA SER A 38 0.49 -10.31 16.16
C SER A 38 0.90 -8.84 16.21
N PRO A 39 1.10 -8.24 17.40
CA PRO A 39 1.55 -6.86 17.51
C PRO A 39 2.93 -6.63 16.88
N ASP A 40 3.71 -7.71 16.69
CA ASP A 40 5.03 -7.68 16.07
C ASP A 40 4.98 -7.80 14.53
N LEU A 41 3.79 -7.92 13.93
CA LEU A 41 3.66 -7.94 12.48
C LEU A 41 3.73 -6.50 11.96
N GLU A 42 4.82 -6.14 11.28
CA GLU A 42 4.85 -4.92 10.48
C GLU A 42 3.78 -5.03 9.38
N LEU A 43 2.79 -4.14 9.43
CA LEU A 43 1.75 -4.05 8.42
C LEU A 43 2.37 -3.51 7.13
N GLU A 44 2.76 -4.41 6.24
CA GLU A 44 3.21 -4.05 4.89
C GLU A 44 2.02 -3.58 4.04
N MET A 45 2.03 -2.31 3.64
CA MET A 45 1.08 -1.78 2.69
C MET A 45 1.63 -1.97 1.27
N LEU A 46 1.03 -2.89 0.52
CA LEU A 46 1.34 -3.05 -0.90
C LEU A 46 0.71 -1.90 -1.70
N ILE A 47 1.56 -1.04 -2.26
CA ILE A 47 1.15 0.03 -3.17
C ILE A 47 1.61 -0.33 -4.58
N GLN A 48 0.68 -0.33 -5.54
CA GLN A 48 1.01 -0.43 -6.96
C GLN A 48 1.23 0.98 -7.51
N ALA A 49 2.49 1.40 -7.54
CA ALA A 49 2.89 2.67 -8.12
C ALA A 49 3.19 2.55 -9.62
N LYS A 50 3.04 3.65 -10.34
CA LYS A 50 3.41 3.79 -11.76
C LYS A 50 4.25 5.05 -11.95
N PRO A 51 5.17 5.08 -12.92
CA PRO A 51 5.87 6.31 -13.30
C PRO A 51 4.87 7.43 -13.62
N PHE A 52 5.26 8.67 -13.33
CA PHE A 52 4.44 9.85 -13.59
C PHE A 52 5.22 10.94 -14.36
N PRO A 53 5.46 10.73 -15.67
CA PRO A 53 6.36 11.55 -16.49
C PRO A 53 5.98 13.04 -16.55
N GLU A 54 4.69 13.36 -16.42
CA GLU A 54 4.19 14.74 -16.40
C GLU A 54 4.85 15.56 -15.28
N VAL A 55 5.11 14.93 -14.13
CA VAL A 55 5.77 15.56 -12.98
C VAL A 55 7.30 15.54 -13.11
N GLU A 56 7.86 14.55 -13.82
CA GLU A 56 9.30 14.48 -14.10
C GLU A 56 9.81 15.61 -14.99
N ASN A 57 8.91 16.25 -15.77
CA ASN A 57 9.25 17.45 -16.54
C ASN A 57 9.56 18.68 -15.68
N ILE A 58 9.27 18.63 -14.37
CA ILE A 58 9.63 19.71 -13.44
C ILE A 58 11.14 19.69 -13.22
N SER A 59 11.79 20.83 -13.42
CA SER A 59 13.26 20.92 -13.49
C SER A 59 14.01 20.34 -12.29
N CYS A 60 13.43 20.36 -11.09
CA CYS A 60 14.03 19.85 -9.86
C CYS A 60 13.72 18.37 -9.55
N VAL A 61 12.82 17.74 -10.29
CA VAL A 61 12.41 16.34 -10.09
C VAL A 61 13.28 15.43 -10.97
N SER A 62 13.82 14.36 -10.40
CA SER A 62 14.57 13.33 -11.14
C SER A 62 13.71 12.12 -11.48
N GLU A 63 12.78 11.77 -10.60
CA GLU A 63 11.88 10.63 -10.78
C GLU A 63 10.56 10.92 -10.06
N ALA A 64 9.44 10.51 -10.65
CA ALA A 64 8.14 10.62 -10.02
C ALA A 64 7.34 9.34 -10.20
N MET A 65 6.71 8.90 -9.10
CA MET A 65 5.77 7.79 -9.12
C MET A 65 4.44 8.20 -8.51
N VAL A 66 3.35 7.74 -9.10
CA VAL A 66 1.99 7.94 -8.61
C VAL A 66 1.35 6.61 -8.26
N ALA A 67 0.59 6.59 -7.17
CA ALA A 67 -0.21 5.44 -6.81
C ALA A 67 -1.58 5.84 -6.31
N LEU A 68 -2.56 4.95 -6.53
CA LEU A 68 -3.90 5.11 -6.00
C LEU A 68 -4.06 4.23 -4.76
N PRO A 69 -4.37 4.80 -3.58
CA PRO A 69 -4.69 4.02 -2.41
C PRO A 69 -5.98 3.22 -2.61
N SER A 70 -6.12 2.11 -1.88
CA SER A 70 -7.41 1.40 -1.78
C SER A 70 -8.47 2.30 -1.14
N ARG A 71 -9.77 1.99 -1.30
CA ARG A 71 -10.86 2.79 -0.68
C ARG A 71 -10.71 2.94 0.84
N LEU A 72 -10.26 1.88 1.52
CA LEU A 72 -10.04 1.91 2.97
C LEU A 72 -8.84 2.78 3.32
N SER A 73 -7.75 2.66 2.55
CA SER A 73 -6.56 3.48 2.71
C SER A 73 -6.84 4.96 2.42
N ASP A 74 -7.60 5.29 1.37
CA ASP A 74 -8.07 6.64 1.03
C ASP A 74 -8.86 7.26 2.19
N SER A 75 -9.84 6.52 2.72
CA SER A 75 -10.67 6.97 3.84
C SER A 75 -9.83 7.18 5.10
N TYR A 76 -8.88 6.30 5.36
CA TYR A 76 -7.94 6.45 6.47
C TYR A 76 -7.06 7.70 6.30
N ILE A 77 -6.43 7.88 5.13
CA ILE A 77 -5.59 9.04 4.82
C ILE A 77 -6.39 10.34 4.98
N LYS A 78 -7.58 10.42 4.40
CA LYS A 78 -8.48 11.58 4.54
C LYS A 78 -8.77 11.90 6.01
N SER A 79 -9.07 10.88 6.83
CA SER A 79 -9.33 11.09 8.26
C SER A 79 -8.11 11.65 9.01
N ARG A 80 -6.90 11.17 8.68
CA ARG A 80 -5.64 11.65 9.29
C ARG A 80 -5.24 13.04 8.83
N MET A 81 -5.67 13.44 7.63
CA MET A 81 -5.44 14.76 7.04
C MET A 81 -6.54 15.77 7.38
N GLY A 82 -7.58 15.38 8.13
CA GLY A 82 -8.73 16.24 8.43
C GLY A 82 -9.59 16.59 7.20
N ILE A 83 -9.56 15.73 6.18
CA ILE A 83 -10.36 15.90 4.95
C ILE A 83 -11.71 15.22 5.15
N GLU A 84 -12.80 15.97 4.96
CA GLU A 84 -14.16 15.46 5.13
C GLU A 84 -14.48 14.33 4.12
N PRO A 85 -15.18 13.25 4.55
CA PRO A 85 -15.50 12.10 3.69
C PRO A 85 -16.38 12.44 2.49
N ASN A 86 -17.14 13.53 2.57
CA ASN A 86 -18.09 13.95 1.54
C ASN A 86 -17.42 14.64 0.33
N ASN A 87 -16.10 14.81 0.36
CA ASN A 87 -15.38 15.31 -0.80
C ASN A 87 -15.31 14.19 -1.86
N SER A 88 -15.99 14.38 -2.99
CA SER A 88 -16.15 13.40 -4.07
C SER A 88 -14.84 13.04 -4.77
N MET A 89 -13.75 13.75 -4.48
CA MET A 89 -12.45 13.55 -5.08
C MET A 89 -11.63 12.52 -4.27
N GLY A 90 -11.12 11.50 -4.96
CA GLY A 90 -10.19 10.52 -4.37
C GLY A 90 -8.82 11.15 -4.08
N THR A 91 -8.06 10.57 -3.16
CA THR A 91 -6.65 10.89 -2.95
C THR A 91 -5.76 10.03 -3.84
N PHE A 92 -4.55 10.52 -4.07
CA PHE A 92 -3.46 9.76 -4.67
C PHE A 92 -2.18 10.01 -3.88
N LEU A 93 -1.25 9.06 -3.95
CA LEU A 93 0.07 9.16 -3.36
C LEU A 93 1.05 9.54 -4.47
N LEU A 94 1.95 10.47 -4.16
CA LEU A 94 2.99 10.93 -5.07
C LEU A 94 4.35 10.74 -4.38
N GLY A 95 5.19 9.88 -4.95
CA GLY A 95 6.59 9.74 -4.60
C GLY A 95 7.44 10.56 -5.56
N LEU A 96 8.42 11.30 -5.04
CA LEU A 96 9.27 12.19 -5.82
C LEU A 96 10.71 12.06 -5.34
N ASP A 97 11.61 11.82 -6.27
CA ASP A 97 13.03 12.06 -6.05
C ASP A 97 13.41 13.42 -6.63
N LEU A 98 14.22 14.14 -5.86
CA LEU A 98 14.70 15.47 -6.21
C LEU A 98 16.15 15.40 -6.65
N LYS A 99 16.50 16.21 -7.64
CA LYS A 99 17.88 16.30 -8.12
C LYS A 99 18.81 16.76 -7.00
N PRO A 100 20.02 16.18 -6.87
CA PRO A 100 20.97 16.54 -5.82
C PRO A 100 21.25 18.04 -5.75
N ASP A 101 21.41 18.72 -6.89
CA ASP A 101 21.67 20.17 -6.95
C ASP A 101 20.56 21.00 -6.30
N PHE A 102 19.31 20.54 -6.44
CA PHE A 102 18.18 21.16 -5.75
C PHE A 102 18.29 20.95 -4.24
N LEU A 103 18.59 19.74 -3.80
CA LEU A 103 18.75 19.42 -2.38
C LEU A 103 19.92 20.20 -1.72
N TYR A 104 21.04 20.37 -2.43
CA TYR A 104 22.18 21.17 -1.96
C TYR A 104 21.83 22.66 -1.88
N LYS A 105 21.15 23.20 -2.89
CA LYS A 105 20.74 24.61 -2.94
C LYS A 105 19.86 25.00 -1.75
N TYR A 106 19.05 24.08 -1.23
CA TYR A 106 18.16 24.31 -0.09
C TYR A 106 18.67 23.69 1.22
N GLY A 107 19.91 23.21 1.27
CA GLY A 107 20.55 22.72 2.49
C GLY A 107 19.94 21.44 3.08
N ILE A 108 19.19 20.67 2.27
CA ILE A 108 18.53 19.42 2.69
C ILE A 108 19.55 18.28 2.79
N LEU A 109 20.57 18.29 1.93
CA LEU A 109 21.76 17.45 2.07
C LEU A 109 22.94 18.31 2.56
N ARG A 110 23.54 17.92 3.68
CA ARG A 110 24.82 18.48 4.12
C ARG A 110 25.95 17.64 3.54
N THR A 111 26.91 18.29 2.88
CA THR A 111 28.19 17.65 2.58
C THR A 111 28.87 17.30 3.91
N SER A 112 29.10 16.02 4.14
CA SER A 112 30.07 15.57 5.13
C SER A 112 31.43 16.12 4.71
N GLN A 113 31.89 17.20 5.33
CA GLN A 113 33.27 17.63 5.21
C GLN A 113 34.13 16.55 5.90
N SER A 114 34.81 15.74 5.09
CA SER A 114 35.91 14.90 5.56
C SER A 114 37.06 15.80 6.02
N LEU A 115 37.44 15.60 7.30
CA LEU A 115 38.61 16.17 7.99
C LEU A 115 39.92 15.80 7.28
#